data_AF-A0A2K0TWR2-F1
#
_entry.id   AF-A0A2K0TWR2-F1
#
_cell.length_a   1.000
_cell.length_b   1.000
_cell.length_c   1.000
_cell.angle_alpha   90.00
_cell.angle_beta   90.00
_cell.angle_gamma   90.00
#
_symmetry.space_group_name_H-M   'P 1'
#
loop_
_entity.id
_entity.type
_entity.pdbx_description
1 polymer ?
#
loop_
_entity_poly.entity_id
_entity_poly.type
_entity_poly.pdbx_seq_one_letter_code
_entity_poly.pdbx_strand_id
1 'polypeptide(L)'
;MVSAAFPYATWLDLYEHEKPFKLFIDLPSHVSDQRRTNLIFQHKDTHDVVDVRGDESSFSLDVQGFSFVTHVTSVVNFHDAAQVKEKYFQEVKDILRNNLQDVKRVEVFDWRLRISMSEDGFIKKKINLSNPTEAILPAVYPHIGMSRLIRRVTLQVGSTF
;
A
#
# COMPACT_ATOMS: atom_id res chain seq x y z
N MET A 1 20.72 10.29 -12.74
CA MET A 1 20.64 8.83 -12.61
C MET A 1 21.52 8.43 -11.45
N VAL A 2 21.01 7.62 -10.52
CA VAL A 2 21.73 7.12 -9.35
C VAL A 2 21.50 5.63 -9.26
N SER A 3 22.53 4.83 -8.97
CA SER A 3 22.37 3.39 -8.79
C SER A 3 22.08 3.07 -7.31
N ALA A 4 21.10 2.20 -7.06
CA ALA A 4 20.71 1.79 -5.71
C ALA A 4 20.42 0.29 -5.65
N ALA A 5 20.76 -0.36 -4.54
CA ALA A 5 20.40 -1.75 -4.28
C ALA A 5 19.11 -1.81 -3.46
N PHE A 6 18.20 -2.70 -3.82
CA PHE A 6 16.95 -2.90 -3.10
C PHE A 6 16.85 -4.32 -2.50
N PRO A 7 16.28 -4.46 -1.30
CA PRO A 7 16.05 -5.76 -0.67
C PRO A 7 14.80 -6.45 -1.25
N TYR A 8 14.98 -7.49 -2.04
CA TYR A 8 13.88 -8.28 -2.63
C TYR A 8 13.54 -9.51 -1.79
N ALA A 9 12.26 -9.88 -1.76
CA ALA A 9 11.82 -11.13 -1.15
C ALA A 9 12.46 -12.32 -1.86
N THR A 10 12.99 -13.26 -1.08
CA THR A 10 13.60 -14.49 -1.59
C THR A 10 12.53 -15.57 -1.68
N TRP A 11 12.42 -16.25 -2.82
CA TRP A 11 11.55 -17.42 -2.93
C TRP A 11 12.17 -18.60 -2.18
N LEU A 12 11.41 -19.23 -1.29
CA LEU A 12 11.83 -20.37 -0.49
C LEU A 12 10.92 -21.56 -0.81
N ASP A 13 11.48 -22.77 -0.84
CA ASP A 13 10.70 -24.02 -1.01
C ASP A 13 9.61 -24.16 0.08
N LEU A 14 9.83 -23.55 1.25
CA LEU A 14 8.82 -23.40 2.30
C LEU A 14 7.47 -22.90 1.76
N TYR A 15 7.48 -22.02 0.76
CA TYR A 15 6.26 -21.40 0.21
C TYR A 15 5.39 -22.33 -0.62
N GLU A 16 5.87 -23.53 -0.93
CA GLU A 16 5.07 -24.60 -1.52
C GLU A 16 4.09 -25.22 -0.52
N HIS A 17 4.38 -25.08 0.78
CA HIS A 17 3.61 -25.70 1.86
C HIS A 17 3.10 -24.70 2.90
N GLU A 18 3.71 -23.52 3.00
CA GLU A 18 3.34 -22.47 3.96
C GLU A 18 3.28 -21.09 3.28
N LYS A 19 2.14 -20.39 3.36
CA LYS A 19 2.01 -19.09 2.70
C LYS A 19 2.99 -18.06 3.28
N PRO A 20 3.59 -17.20 2.44
CA PRO A 20 4.36 -16.06 2.94
C PRO A 20 3.50 -15.13 3.80
N PHE A 21 4.03 -14.69 4.95
CA PHE A 21 3.30 -13.81 5.87
C PHE A 21 4.21 -12.83 6.62
N LYS A 22 3.63 -11.70 7.03
CA LYS A 22 4.18 -10.75 8.01
C LYS A 22 3.05 -10.24 8.89
N LEU A 23 3.18 -10.42 10.20
CA LEU A 23 2.18 -10.07 11.20
C LEU A 23 2.55 -8.75 11.88
N PHE A 24 1.61 -7.83 11.85
CA PHE A 24 1.71 -6.52 12.50
C PHE A 24 0.92 -6.45 13.81
N ILE A 25 0.42 -7.59 14.28
CA ILE A 25 -0.31 -7.75 15.54
C ILE A 25 0.51 -8.58 16.50
N ASP A 26 0.22 -8.47 17.80
CA ASP A 26 0.82 -9.32 18.82
C ASP A 26 0.16 -10.70 18.79
N LEU A 27 0.99 -11.73 18.89
CA LEU A 27 0.52 -13.10 19.01
C LEU A 27 0.24 -13.40 20.50
N PRO A 28 -0.90 -14.02 20.82
CA PRO A 28 -1.14 -14.51 22.16
C PRO A 28 -0.04 -15.50 22.59
N SER A 29 0.39 -15.41 23.85
CA SER A 29 1.49 -16.25 24.38
C SER A 29 1.19 -17.76 24.35
N HIS A 30 -0.08 -18.15 24.26
CA HIS A 30 -0.50 -19.56 24.20
C HIS A 30 -0.40 -20.18 22.80
N VAL A 31 -0.12 -19.40 21.76
CA VAL A 31 0.08 -19.93 20.40
C VAL A 31 1.45 -20.58 20.31
N SER A 32 1.54 -21.78 19.74
CA SER A 32 2.81 -22.51 19.62
C SER A 32 3.77 -21.84 18.63
N ASP A 33 3.27 -21.34 17.50
CA ASP A 33 4.05 -20.59 16.53
C ASP A 33 4.03 -19.10 16.86
N GLN A 34 5.16 -18.57 17.32
CA GLN A 34 5.36 -17.16 17.65
C GLN A 34 6.04 -16.37 16.52
N ARG A 35 6.25 -16.97 15.34
CA ARG A 35 6.87 -16.27 14.21
C ARG A 35 5.99 -15.09 13.78
N ARG A 36 6.59 -13.91 13.68
CA ARG A 36 5.92 -12.72 13.11
C ARG A 36 6.07 -12.62 11.61
N THR A 37 6.97 -13.38 11.00
CA THR A 37 7.12 -13.45 9.55
C THR A 37 7.89 -14.71 9.16
N ASN A 38 7.66 -15.21 7.96
CA ASN A 38 8.49 -16.21 7.29
C ASN A 38 9.14 -15.65 6.01
N LEU A 39 9.15 -14.31 5.86
CA LEU A 39 9.75 -13.63 4.71
C LEU A 39 11.24 -13.37 4.96
N ILE A 40 12.05 -13.68 3.96
CA ILE A 40 13.47 -13.35 3.92
C ILE A 40 13.70 -12.37 2.78
N PHE A 41 14.41 -11.29 3.06
CA PHE A 41 14.79 -10.28 2.07
C PHE A 41 16.29 -10.29 1.87
N GLN A 42 16.72 -10.18 0.62
CA GLN A 42 18.13 -10.09 0.26
C GLN A 42 18.34 -8.88 -0.64
N HIS A 43 19.41 -8.13 -0.37
CA HIS A 43 19.87 -7.09 -1.28
C HIS A 43 20.42 -7.80 -2.52
N LYS A 44 19.71 -7.64 -3.63
CA LYS A 44 20.13 -8.16 -4.94
C LYS A 44 20.88 -7.06 -5.71
N ASP A 45 20.93 -7.22 -7.02
CA ASP A 45 21.54 -6.33 -7.99
C ASP A 45 21.20 -4.85 -7.76
N THR A 46 22.14 -3.99 -8.15
CA THR A 46 21.92 -2.55 -8.20
C THR A 46 21.05 -2.20 -9.41
N HIS A 47 20.08 -1.32 -9.20
CA HIS A 47 19.21 -0.81 -10.24
C HIS A 47 19.47 0.68 -10.47
N ASP A 48 19.31 1.11 -11.71
CA ASP A 48 19.35 2.52 -12.05
C ASP A 48 18.05 3.20 -11.63
N VAL A 49 18.20 4.28 -10.87
CA VAL A 49 17.12 5.14 -10.39
C VAL A 49 17.17 6.45 -11.16
N VAL A 50 16.03 6.79 -11.76
CA VAL A 50 15.85 7.98 -12.57
C VAL A 50 14.83 8.89 -11.90
N ASP A 51 15.11 10.19 -11.94
CA ASP A 51 14.17 11.22 -11.50
C ASP A 51 13.13 11.44 -12.60
N VAL A 52 11.86 11.25 -12.26
CA VAL A 52 10.74 11.34 -13.21
C VAL A 52 10.23 12.78 -13.40
N ARG A 53 10.69 13.74 -12.57
CA ARG A 53 10.20 15.11 -12.62
C ARG A 53 10.46 15.76 -13.98
N GLY A 54 9.41 16.26 -14.62
CA GLY A 54 9.44 16.86 -15.95
C GLY A 54 9.18 15.88 -17.10
N ASP A 55 9.05 14.57 -16.82
CA ASP A 55 8.72 13.52 -17.80
C ASP A 55 7.48 12.71 -17.38
N GLU A 56 6.65 13.25 -16.50
CA GLU A 56 5.49 12.54 -15.94
C GLU A 56 4.48 12.08 -17.02
N SER A 57 4.41 12.79 -18.14
CA SER A 57 3.50 12.49 -19.25
C SER A 57 3.93 11.29 -20.10
N SER A 58 5.16 10.80 -19.95
CA SER A 58 5.64 9.59 -20.64
C SER A 58 5.15 8.29 -19.99
N PHE A 59 4.51 8.40 -18.81
CA PHE A 59 4.01 7.27 -18.04
C PHE A 59 2.50 7.10 -18.20
N SER A 60 2.09 5.92 -18.63
CA SER A 60 0.70 5.54 -18.81
C SER A 60 0.38 4.23 -18.10
N LEU A 61 -0.91 4.04 -17.81
CA LEU A 61 -1.38 2.83 -17.17
C LEU A 61 -1.17 1.59 -18.04
N ASP A 62 -1.32 1.71 -19.36
CA ASP A 62 -1.20 0.59 -20.29
C ASP A 62 0.24 0.09 -20.45
N VAL A 63 1.23 0.96 -20.24
CA VAL A 63 2.64 0.62 -20.43
C VAL A 63 3.32 0.32 -19.09
N GLN A 64 3.18 1.20 -18.09
CA GLN A 64 3.88 1.05 -16.81
C GLN A 64 2.99 0.53 -15.67
N GLY A 65 1.66 0.46 -15.86
CA GLY A 65 0.73 0.10 -14.80
C GLY A 65 0.49 1.21 -13.77
N PHE A 66 1.04 2.41 -14.00
CA PHE A 66 0.79 3.62 -13.21
C PHE A 66 0.89 4.86 -14.11
N SER A 67 0.28 5.96 -13.67
CA SER A 67 0.40 7.28 -14.31
C SER A 67 0.43 8.37 -13.25
N PHE A 68 0.85 9.57 -13.63
CA PHE A 68 0.89 10.73 -12.75
C PHE A 68 -0.29 11.66 -13.05
N VAL A 69 -0.92 12.16 -11.98
CA VAL A 69 -1.95 13.20 -12.08
C VAL A 69 -1.62 14.28 -11.06
N THR A 70 -1.56 15.53 -11.53
CA THR A 70 -1.45 16.69 -10.65
C THR A 70 -2.84 17.09 -10.16
N HIS A 71 -3.04 17.10 -8.85
CA HIS A 71 -4.30 17.49 -8.22
C HIS A 71 -4.04 18.32 -6.97
N VAL A 72 -4.80 19.41 -6.79
CA VAL A 72 -4.77 20.23 -5.58
C VAL A 72 -5.96 19.85 -4.72
N THR A 73 -5.69 19.32 -3.53
CA THR A 73 -6.75 18.89 -2.62
C THR A 73 -7.35 20.05 -1.83
N SER A 74 -8.65 19.96 -1.54
CA SER A 74 -9.38 20.86 -0.65
C SER A 74 -9.33 20.43 0.83
N VAL A 75 -8.69 19.30 1.13
CA VAL A 75 -8.49 18.80 2.49
C VAL A 75 -7.41 19.63 3.17
N VAL A 76 -7.78 20.27 4.29
CA VAL A 76 -6.86 21.09 5.07
C VAL A 76 -6.22 20.31 6.25
N ASN A 77 -6.88 19.25 6.71
CA ASN A 77 -6.41 18.44 7.83
C ASN A 77 -6.65 16.94 7.58
N PHE A 78 -5.57 16.21 7.27
CA PHE A 78 -5.62 14.76 7.04
C PHE A 78 -5.77 13.92 8.31
N HIS A 79 -5.64 14.51 9.50
CA HIS A 79 -5.97 13.82 10.76
C HIS A 79 -7.48 13.80 11.04
N ASP A 80 -8.25 14.62 10.33
CA ASP A 80 -9.71 14.62 10.41
C ASP A 80 -10.30 13.60 9.44
N ALA A 81 -10.69 12.45 10.00
CA ALA A 81 -11.27 11.35 9.23
C ALA A 81 -12.57 11.74 8.50
N ALA A 82 -13.34 12.69 9.01
CA ALA A 82 -14.56 13.15 8.34
C ALA A 82 -14.20 13.95 7.09
N GLN A 83 -13.27 14.91 7.20
CA GLN A 83 -12.80 15.68 6.05
C GLN A 83 -12.18 14.80 4.96
N VAL A 84 -11.40 13.78 5.33
CA VAL A 84 -10.84 12.85 4.35
C VAL A 84 -11.94 12.08 3.61
N LYS A 85 -12.94 11.56 4.33
CA LYS A 85 -14.04 10.80 3.72
C LYS A 85 -14.97 11.66 2.86
N GLU A 86 -15.24 12.89 3.30
CA GLU A 86 -16.17 13.78 2.61
C GLU A 86 -15.54 14.45 1.39
N LYS A 87 -14.25 14.83 1.48
CA LYS A 87 -13.56 15.58 0.43
C LYS A 87 -12.60 14.69 -0.36
N TYR A 88 -11.58 14.15 0.30
CA TYR A 88 -10.50 13.42 -0.38
C TYR A 88 -11.01 12.22 -1.16
N PHE A 89 -11.97 11.48 -0.61
CA PHE A 89 -12.52 10.31 -1.31
C PHE A 89 -13.27 10.70 -2.58
N GLN A 90 -14.00 11.83 -2.56
CA GLN A 90 -14.67 12.33 -3.75
C GLN A 90 -13.65 12.81 -4.78
N GLU A 91 -12.65 13.57 -4.35
CA GLU A 91 -11.55 14.01 -5.22
C GLU A 91 -10.86 12.82 -5.92
N VAL A 92 -10.53 11.75 -5.18
CA VAL A 92 -9.95 10.53 -5.75
C VAL A 92 -10.91 9.84 -6.73
N LYS A 93 -12.19 9.74 -6.39
CA LYS A 93 -13.20 9.14 -7.28
C LYS A 93 -13.31 9.94 -8.59
N ASP A 94 -13.27 11.24 -8.52
CA ASP A 94 -13.37 12.12 -9.68
C ASP A 94 -12.10 12.08 -10.53
N ILE A 95 -10.91 12.06 -9.91
CA ILE A 95 -9.64 11.83 -10.62
C ILE A 95 -9.73 10.53 -11.43
N LEU A 96 -10.16 9.43 -10.81
CA LEU A 96 -10.24 8.14 -11.49
C LEU A 96 -11.26 8.15 -12.63
N ARG A 97 -12.44 8.75 -12.43
CA ARG A 97 -13.46 8.85 -13.49
C ARG A 97 -13.03 9.73 -14.65
N ASN A 98 -12.29 10.80 -14.40
CA ASN A 98 -11.88 11.76 -15.41
C ASN A 98 -10.68 11.28 -16.22
N ASN A 99 -9.84 10.40 -15.66
CA ASN A 99 -8.60 9.94 -16.30
C ASN A 99 -8.67 8.50 -16.83
N LEU A 100 -9.73 7.75 -16.55
CA LEU A 100 -9.91 6.37 -16.99
C LEU A 100 -11.15 6.23 -17.86
N GLN A 101 -11.08 5.36 -18.87
CA GLN A 101 -12.23 4.99 -19.69
C GLN A 101 -13.05 3.88 -19.03
N ASP A 102 -14.35 3.83 -19.33
CA ASP A 102 -15.27 2.75 -18.94
C ASP A 102 -15.39 2.47 -17.43
N VAL A 103 -15.17 3.49 -16.60
CA VAL A 103 -15.31 3.38 -15.14
C VAL A 103 -16.79 3.25 -14.74
N LYS A 104 -17.23 2.02 -14.42
CA LYS A 104 -18.59 1.78 -13.92
C LYS A 104 -18.78 2.18 -12.46
N ARG A 105 -17.76 1.98 -11.62
CA ARG A 105 -17.84 2.20 -10.17
C ARG A 105 -16.45 2.45 -9.59
N VAL A 106 -16.37 3.38 -8.64
CA VAL A 106 -15.18 3.64 -7.84
C VAL A 106 -15.57 3.65 -6.37
N GLU A 107 -14.88 2.84 -5.57
CA GLU A 107 -15.06 2.79 -4.12
C GLU A 107 -13.72 2.85 -3.41
N VAL A 108 -13.69 3.59 -2.31
CA VAL A 108 -12.55 3.66 -1.41
C VAL A 108 -12.87 2.78 -0.20
N PHE A 109 -12.14 1.68 -0.04
CA PHE A 109 -12.40 0.67 1.01
C PHE A 109 -11.45 0.79 2.22
N ASP A 110 -10.28 1.38 2.02
CA ASP A 110 -9.30 1.65 3.08
C ASP A 110 -8.59 2.97 2.76
N TRP A 111 -8.15 3.67 3.81
CA TRP A 111 -7.29 4.84 3.69
C TRP A 111 -6.39 4.89 4.92
N ARG A 112 -5.16 5.35 4.74
CA ARG A 112 -4.23 5.57 5.85
C ARG A 112 -3.41 6.82 5.62
N LEU A 113 -3.19 7.57 6.69
CA LEU A 113 -2.29 8.71 6.67
C LEU A 113 -0.85 8.19 6.67
N ARG A 114 -0.08 8.59 5.65
CA ARG A 114 1.35 8.25 5.59
C ARG A 114 2.12 9.12 6.58
N ILE A 115 2.54 8.52 7.70
CA ILE A 115 3.35 9.17 8.73
C ILE A 115 4.69 8.44 8.81
N SER A 116 5.79 9.18 8.85
CA SER A 116 7.12 8.62 9.07
C SER A 116 7.27 8.13 10.50
N MET A 117 7.69 6.88 10.68
CA MET A 117 8.06 6.30 11.97
C MET A 117 9.33 5.45 11.78
N SER A 118 10.19 5.39 12.80
CA SER A 118 11.35 4.50 12.81
C SER A 118 10.95 3.05 13.07
N GLU A 119 11.78 2.10 12.63
CA GLU A 119 11.55 0.67 12.91
C GLU A 119 11.49 0.38 14.42
N ASP A 120 12.36 1.02 15.20
CA ASP A 120 12.36 0.91 16.67
C ASP A 120 11.04 1.39 17.29
N GLY A 121 10.46 2.48 16.75
CA GLY A 121 9.18 3.01 17.19
C GLY A 121 8.01 2.08 16.84
N PHE A 122 8.10 1.38 15.71
CA PHE A 122 7.11 0.41 15.27
C PHE A 122 7.12 -0.86 16.12
N ILE A 123 8.30 -1.44 16.37
CA ILE A 123 8.43 -2.73 17.07
C ILE A 123 7.92 -2.63 18.53
N LYS A 124 8.13 -1.48 19.17
CA LYS A 124 7.74 -1.27 20.58
C LYS A 124 6.28 -0.86 20.75
N LYS A 125 5.57 -0.52 19.68
CA LYS A 125 4.22 0.03 19.74
C LYS A 125 3.20 -1.01 19.32
N LYS A 126 2.15 -1.17 20.13
CA LYS A 126 0.95 -1.89 19.73
C LYS A 126 0.18 -1.04 18.70
N ILE A 127 0.08 -1.54 17.48
CA ILE A 127 -0.55 -0.83 16.36
C ILE A 127 -2.04 -1.16 16.32
N ASN A 128 -2.89 -0.14 16.30
CA ASN A 128 -4.30 -0.31 15.99
C ASN A 128 -4.51 -0.19 14.47
N LEU A 129 -4.57 -1.34 13.78
CA LEU A 129 -4.82 -1.39 12.33
C LEU A 129 -6.19 -0.82 11.91
N SER A 130 -7.11 -0.61 12.85
CA SER A 130 -8.42 0.02 12.59
C SER A 130 -8.37 1.55 12.65
N ASN A 131 -7.26 2.14 13.11
CA ASN A 131 -7.08 3.59 13.14
C ASN A 131 -6.27 4.07 11.92
N PRO A 132 -6.90 4.73 10.93
CA PRO A 132 -6.22 5.13 9.69
C PRO A 132 -5.21 6.26 9.88
N THR A 133 -5.24 6.97 11.00
CA THR A 133 -4.30 8.06 11.30
C THR A 133 -3.14 7.62 12.18
N GLU A 134 -3.10 6.35 12.58
CA GLU A 134 -1.99 5.81 13.35
C GLU A 134 -0.78 5.56 12.45
N ALA A 135 0.39 6.00 12.91
CA ALA A 135 1.64 5.77 12.19
C ALA A 135 1.95 4.27 12.08
N ILE A 136 2.19 3.82 10.85
CA ILE A 136 2.69 2.49 10.54
C ILE A 136 3.94 2.63 9.69
N LEU A 137 4.83 1.62 9.72
CA LEU A 137 5.96 1.62 8.82
C LEU A 137 5.46 1.64 7.37
N PRO A 138 6.04 2.50 6.51
CA PRO A 138 5.79 2.41 5.10
C PRO A 138 6.26 1.05 4.57
N ALA A 139 5.77 0.66 3.39
CA ALA A 139 6.39 -0.44 2.68
C ALA A 139 7.84 -0.07 2.35
N VAL A 140 8.79 -0.79 2.95
CA VAL A 140 10.25 -0.57 2.77
C VAL A 140 10.88 -1.58 1.81
N TYR A 141 10.10 -2.55 1.32
CA TYR A 141 10.56 -3.56 0.36
C TYR A 141 9.83 -3.38 -0.97
N PRO A 142 10.52 -3.58 -2.11
CA PRO A 142 9.87 -3.72 -3.41
C PRO A 142 8.81 -4.83 -3.35
N HIS A 143 7.61 -4.51 -3.83
CA HIS A 143 6.52 -5.46 -3.91
C HIS A 143 5.68 -5.11 -5.14
N ILE A 144 5.13 -6.14 -5.78
CA ILE A 144 4.17 -5.97 -6.86
C ILE A 144 2.78 -6.01 -6.22
N GLY A 145 1.97 -4.98 -6.48
CA GLY A 145 0.60 -4.94 -6.00
C GLY A 145 -0.20 -6.14 -6.52
N MET A 146 -0.68 -7.00 -5.63
CA MET A 146 -1.54 -8.12 -6.02
C MET A 146 -3.00 -7.68 -6.11
N SER A 147 -3.61 -7.85 -7.27
CA SER A 147 -5.01 -7.49 -7.59
C SER A 147 -6.07 -8.40 -6.97
N ARG A 148 -5.74 -9.28 -6.01
CA ARG A 148 -6.70 -10.22 -5.38
C ARG A 148 -7.58 -9.58 -4.29
N LEU A 149 -7.84 -8.27 -4.36
CA LEU A 149 -8.68 -7.53 -3.41
C LEU A 149 -10.18 -7.67 -3.69
N ILE A 150 -10.59 -8.09 -4.90
CA ILE A 150 -11.98 -8.10 -5.35
C ILE A 150 -12.88 -8.87 -4.36
N ARG A 151 -12.48 -10.08 -3.94
CA ARG A 151 -13.30 -10.91 -3.03
C ARG A 151 -13.54 -10.25 -1.66
N ARG A 152 -12.58 -9.48 -1.15
CA ARG A 152 -12.72 -8.77 0.13
C ARG A 152 -13.63 -7.54 -0.01
N VAL A 153 -13.50 -6.81 -1.12
CA VAL A 153 -14.37 -5.67 -1.43
C VAL A 153 -15.82 -6.12 -1.62
N THR A 154 -16.07 -7.23 -2.32
CA THR A 154 -17.42 -7.82 -2.49
C THR A 154 -18.11 -8.10 -1.16
N LEU A 155 -17.38 -8.64 -0.18
CA LEU A 155 -17.93 -8.93 1.15
C LEU A 155 -18.28 -7.66 1.94
N GLN A 156 -17.55 -6.57 1.71
CA GLN A 156 -17.63 -5.36 2.52
C GLN A 156 -18.59 -4.31 1.91
N VAL A 157 -18.77 -4.35 0.60
CA VAL A 157 -19.52 -3.35 -0.18
C VAL A 157 -20.86 -3.92 -0.71
N GLY A 158 -21.10 -5.23 -0.51
CA GLY A 158 -22.27 -5.94 -1.02
C GLY A 158 -22.06 -6.50 -2.43
N SER A 159 -22.79 -7.57 -2.74
CA SER A 159 -22.66 -8.39 -3.94
C SER A 159 -23.33 -7.80 -5.20
N THR A 160 -23.24 -6.49 -5.41
CA THR A 160 -23.71 -5.83 -6.63
C THR A 160 -22.52 -5.45 -7.50
N PHE A 161 -22.17 -6.38 -8.39
CA PHE A 161 -21.29 -6.21 -9.56
C PHE A 161 -22.14 -6.36 -10.82
#